data_AF-A0A1L8D194-F1
#
_entry.id   AF-A0A1L8D194-F1
#
_cell.length_a   1.000
_cell.length_b   1.000
_cell.length_c   1.000
_cell.angle_alpha   90.00
_cell.angle_beta   90.00
_cell.angle_gamma   90.00
#
_symmetry.space_group_name_H-M   'P 1'
#
loop_
_entity.id
_entity.type
_entity.pdbx_description
1 polymer ?
#
loop_
_entity_poly.entity_id
_entity_poly.type
_entity_poly.pdbx_seq_one_letter_code
_entity_poly.pdbx_strand_id
1 'polypeptide(L)' 'MLRIAIALLVLGLFLSFIINIALRKGVSGIKLMLLGINITLFGGIIAADPNSNFGGIEYLIALAGLIMSIIGLNRE' A
#
# COMPACT_ATOMS: atom_id res chain seq x y z
N MET A 1 -6.23 -12.52 -18.99
CA MET A 1 -4.94 -13.04 -18.51
C MET A 1 -3.86 -11.97 -18.42
N LEU A 2 -3.48 -11.31 -19.52
CA LEU A 2 -2.41 -10.30 -19.53
C LEU A 2 -2.63 -9.13 -18.55
N ARG A 3 -3.86 -8.58 -18.49
CA ARG A 3 -4.20 -7.47 -17.57
C ARG A 3 -4.01 -7.83 -16.09
N ILE A 4 -4.37 -9.06 -15.72
CA ILE A 4 -4.23 -9.59 -14.36
C ILE A 4 -2.75 -9.81 -14.03
N ALA A 5 -1.98 -10.34 -14.99
CA ALA A 5 -0.54 -10.53 -14.81
C ALA A 5 0.20 -9.19 -14.62
N ILE A 6 -0.15 -8.15 -15.39
CA ILE A 6 0.42 -6.81 -15.23
C ILE A 6 0.03 -6.22 -13.87
N ALA A 7 -1.23 -6.36 -13.46
CA ALA A 7 -1.70 -5.87 -12.15
C ALA A 7 -0.94 -6.53 -10.99
N LEU A 8 -0.77 -7.85 -11.02
CA LEU A 8 -0.01 -8.59 -10.01
C LEU A 8 1.47 -8.20 -10.00
N LEU A 9 2.06 -7.95 -11.16
CA LEU A 9 3.45 -7.51 -11.28
C LEU A 9 3.65 -6.11 -10.68
N VAL A 10 2.75 -5.17 -11.00
CA VAL A 10 2.77 -3.81 -10.43
C VAL A 10 2.58 -3.86 -8.92
N LEU A 11 1.63 -4.67 -8.42
CA LEU A 11 1.39 -4.83 -6.99
C LEU A 11 2.60 -5.45 -6.28
N GLY A 12 3.22 -6.47 -6.88
CA GLY A 12 4.42 -7.12 -6.36
C GLY A 12 5.62 -6.19 -6.28
N LEU A 13 5.83 -5.34 -7.29
CA LEU A 13 6.85 -4.30 -7.26
C LEU A 13 6.57 -3.25 -6.18
N PHE A 14 5.31 -2.83 -6.05
CA PHE A 14 4.89 -1.84 -5.06
C PHE A 14 5.10 -2.34 -3.62
N LEU A 15 4.69 -3.58 -3.33
CA LEU A 15 4.91 -4.23 -2.04
C LEU A 15 6.41 -4.44 -1.76
N SER A 16 7.19 -4.87 -2.77
CA SER A 16 8.65 -5.05 -2.61
C SER A 16 9.36 -3.74 -2.30
N PHE A 17 8.96 -2.66 -2.97
CA PHE A 17 9.48 -1.31 -2.73
C PHE A 17 9.16 -0.82 -1.30
N ILE A 18 7.90 -1.01 -0.89
CA ILE A 18 7.41 -0.73 0.46
C ILE A 18 8.21 -1.49 1.53
N ILE A 19 8.39 -2.81 1.35
CA ILE A 19 9.11 -3.65 2.31
C ILE A 19 10.57 -3.24 2.37
N ASN A 20 11.19 -2.86 1.26
CA ASN A 20 12.57 -2.39 1.22
C ASN A 20 12.74 -1.07 1.99
N ILE A 21 11.82 -0.12 1.81
CA ILE A 21 11.78 1.13 2.59
C ILE A 21 11.56 0.85 4.06
N ALA A 22 10.61 -0.02 4.40
CA ALA A 22 10.38 -0.43 5.77
C ALA A 22 11.66 -1.02 6.35
N LEU A 23 12.33 -1.97 5.68
CA LEU A 23 13.55 -2.62 6.18
C LEU A 23 14.79 -1.71 6.26
N ARG A 24 14.79 -0.52 5.65
CA ARG A 24 15.90 0.44 5.81
C ARG A 24 16.02 0.89 7.26
N LYS A 25 17.15 0.57 7.89
CA LYS A 25 17.53 1.06 9.21
C LYS A 25 17.58 2.59 9.19
N GLY A 26 16.92 3.24 10.16
CA GLY A 26 16.89 4.69 10.31
C GLY A 26 15.57 5.38 9.92
N VAL A 27 14.60 4.67 9.36
CA VAL A 27 13.24 5.22 9.16
C VAL A 27 12.46 5.16 10.47
N SER A 28 12.05 6.32 10.99
CA SER A 28 11.17 6.43 12.18
C SER A 28 9.87 5.67 11.97
N GLY A 29 9.43 4.93 12.98
CA GLY A 29 8.19 4.15 12.95
C GLY A 29 6.96 5.04 12.69
N ILE A 30 6.89 6.22 13.31
CA ILE A 30 5.84 7.22 13.04
C ILE A 30 5.79 7.62 11.56
N LYS A 31 6.95 7.87 10.93
CA LYS A 31 6.98 8.23 9.49
C LYS A 31 6.45 7.09 8.61
N LEU A 32 6.80 5.85 8.93
CA LEU A 32 6.30 4.68 8.23
C LEU A 32 4.80 4.47 8.47
N MET A 33 4.32 4.73 9.69
CA MET A 33 2.92 4.64 10.07
C MET A 33 2.07 5.64 9.27
N LEU A 34 2.52 6.90 9.20
CA LEU A 34 1.87 7.97 8.44
C LEU A 34 1.87 7.69 6.93
N LEU A 35 2.94 7.10 6.40
CA LEU A 35 2.98 6.66 5.00
C LEU A 35 1.93 5.58 4.72
N GLY A 36 1.82 4.58 5.61
CA GLY A 36 0.81 3.54 5.52
C GLY A 36 -0.62 4.08 5.57
N ILE A 37 -0.89 5.03 6.48
CA ILE A 37 -2.21 5.69 6.58
C ILE A 37 -2.54 6.43 5.28
N ASN A 38 -1.60 7.20 4.73
CA ASN A 38 -1.83 7.92 3.46
C ASN A 38 -2.16 6.97 2.30
N ILE A 39 -1.47 5.82 2.22
CA ILE A 39 -1.74 4.83 1.17
C ILE A 39 -3.09 4.12 1.40
N THR A 40 -3.45 3.87 2.66
CA THR A 40 -4.76 3.29 3.02
C THR A 40 -5.88 4.22 2.56
N LEU A 41 -5.76 5.51 2.87
CA LEU A 41 -6.73 6.53 2.49
C LEU A 41 -6.77 6.69 0.97
N PHE A 42 -5.63 6.71 0.30
CA PHE A 42 -5.58 6.79 -1.17
C PHE A 42 -6.30 5.61 -1.82
N GLY A 43 -5.95 4.38 -1.43
CA GLY A 43 -6.63 3.18 -1.95
C GLY A 43 -8.13 3.16 -1.60
N GLY A 44 -8.48 3.58 -0.38
CA GLY A 44 -9.86 3.64 0.09
C GLY A 44 -10.73 4.67 -0.64
N ILE A 45 -10.20 5.86 -0.92
CA ILE A 45 -10.92 6.91 -1.68
C ILE A 45 -11.20 6.44 -3.10
N ILE A 46 -10.21 5.82 -3.76
CA ILE A 46 -10.38 5.30 -5.12
C ILE A 46 -11.37 4.13 -5.11
N ALA A 47 -11.32 3.25 -4.10
CA ALA A 47 -12.27 2.14 -3.97
C ALA A 47 -13.72 2.61 -3.73
N ALA A 48 -13.91 3.75 -3.06
CA ALA A 48 -15.22 4.32 -2.76
C ALA A 48 -15.79 5.18 -3.89
N ASP A 49 -14.96 5.64 -4.84
CA ASP A 49 -15.41 6.45 -5.98
C ASP A 49 -15.97 5.54 -7.09
N PRO A 50 -17.27 5.62 -7.41
CA PRO A 50 -17.89 4.79 -8.45
C PRO A 50 -17.36 5.07 -9.87
N ASN A 51 -16.72 6.23 -10.10
CA ASN A 51 -16.12 6.56 -11.40
C ASN A 51 -14.68 6.02 -11.53
N SER A 52 -14.07 5.61 -10.43
CA SER A 52 -12.73 5.03 -10.40
C SER A 52 -12.84 3.52 -10.25
N ASN A 53 -12.57 2.78 -11.32
CA ASN A 53 -12.67 1.31 -11.31
C ASN A 53 -11.45 0.64 -11.97
N PHE A 54 -10.53 0.23 -11.13
CA PHE A 54 -9.38 -0.63 -11.36
C PHE A 54 -9.67 -2.11 -11.08
N GLY A 55 -10.95 -2.50 -10.98
CA GLY A 55 -11.36 -3.90 -10.93
C GLY A 55 -10.99 -4.62 -9.62
N GLY A 56 -10.94 -3.90 -8.50
CA GLY A 56 -10.70 -4.45 -7.16
C GLY A 56 -9.27 -4.28 -6.65
N ILE A 57 -8.36 -3.72 -7.45
CA ILE A 57 -6.97 -3.44 -7.07
C ILE A 57 -6.89 -2.34 -5.99
N GLU A 58 -7.86 -1.44 -5.96
CA GLU A 58 -7.97 -0.34 -5.00
C GLU A 58 -8.00 -0.85 -3.55
N TYR A 59 -8.73 -1.95 -3.33
CA TYR A 59 -8.80 -2.60 -2.02
C TYR A 59 -7.46 -3.23 -1.62
N LEU A 60 -6.69 -3.74 -2.59
CA LEU A 60 -5.34 -4.26 -2.33
C LEU A 60 -4.36 -3.13 -1.97
N ILE A 61 -4.50 -1.96 -2.60
CA ILE A 61 -3.73 -0.75 -2.25
C ILE A 61 -4.09 -0.32 -0.82
N ALA A 62 -5.38 -0.25 -0.49
CA ALA A 62 -5.84 0.11 0.83
C ALA A 62 -5.29 -0.85 1.91
N LEU A 63 -5.34 -2.15 1.64
CA LEU A 63 -4.81 -3.19 2.51
C LEU A 63 -3.28 -3.10 2.69
N ALA A 64 -2.53 -2.84 1.61
CA ALA A 64 -1.08 -2.68 1.68
C ALA A 64 -0.67 -1.47 2.54
N GLY A 65 -1.41 -0.36 2.40
CA GLY A 65 -1.25 0.81 3.26
C GLY A 65 -1.48 0.49 4.73
N LEU A 66 -2.53 -0.29 5.03
CA LEU A 66 -2.88 -0.67 6.40
C LEU A 66 -1.78 -1.51 7.03
N ILE A 67 -1.26 -2.50 6.29
CA ILE A 67 -0.14 -3.34 6.73
C ILE A 67 1.08 -2.49 7.05
N MET A 68 1.43 -1.52 6.19
CA MET A 68 2.53 -0.58 6.47
C MET A 68 2.28 0.25 7.72
N SER A 69 1.05 0.70 7.93
CA SER A 69 0.70 1.48 9.12
C SER A 69 0.98 0.68 10.39
N ILE A 70 0.56 -0.59 10.41
CA ILE A 70 0.79 -1.53 11.51
C ILE A 70 2.29 -1.81 11.70
N ILE A 71 3.06 -1.99 10.62
CA ILE A 71 4.51 -2.19 10.70
C ILE A 71 5.20 -0.94 11.29
N GLY A 72 4.76 0.26 10.91
CA GLY A 72 5.24 1.52 11.47
C GLY A 72 4.91 1.66 12.96
N LEU A 73 3.70 1.27 13.35
CA LEU A 73 3.25 1.26 14.74
C LEU A 73 4.08 0.30 15.61
N ASN A 74 4.38 -0.90 15.13
CA ASN A 74 5.18 -1.90 15.85
C ASN A 74 6.68 -1.57 15.93
N ARG A 75 7.13 -0.50 15.25
CA ARG A 75 8.53 -0.05 15.25
C ARG A 75 8.82 1.06 16.25
N GLU A 76 7.80 1.69 16.79
CA GLU A 76 7.86 2.59 17.94
C GLU A 76 7.59 1.80 19.22
#